data_AF-A0A920JXM5-F1
#
_entry.id   AF-A0A920JXM5-F1
#
_cell.length_a   1.000
_cell.length_b   1.000
_cell.length_c   1.000
_cell.angle_alpha   90.00
_cell.angle_beta   90.00
_cell.angle_gamma   90.00
#
_symmetry.space_group_name_H-M   'P 1'
#
loop_
_entity.id
_entity.type
_entity.pdbx_description
1 polymer ?
#
loop_
_entity_poly.entity_id
_entity_poly.type
_entity_poly.pdbx_seq_one_letter_code
_entity_poly.pdbx_strand_id
1 'polypeptide(L)'
;MGIDGSFKLKSAFQPTISKSKYLKMVSQIKEYILAGDCYQTNISQHFHAQFEGDTLWAYLKLRSILPSTHAMYWSWDNKAILCLSPERYLKTSWDQSRSVINVETKPIKGTIERGRSKDEDKKKAITLVESTKDQAENLMIVDLLRNDISQNCKNDSVRVPKLFEIESFPNVHHLVSTVTGELEKKKSIVDLLRDSFPGGSITGAPKKRSMEIIDELEPVRRGVYCGSMGYISSNDNMDLNIAIRTVTASNSKLHIWGGGGITK
;
A
#
# COMPACT_ATOMS: atom_id res chain seq x y z
N MET A 1 11.60 -19.14 -27.97
CA MET A 1 11.93 -17.80 -28.51
C MET A 1 12.81 -17.12 -27.49
N GLY A 2 14.09 -16.94 -27.80
CA GLY A 2 15.03 -16.28 -26.90
C GLY A 2 14.61 -14.83 -26.73
N ILE A 3 14.19 -14.46 -25.52
CA ILE A 3 13.91 -13.07 -25.20
C ILE A 3 15.25 -12.45 -24.85
N ASP A 4 15.94 -11.92 -25.84
CA ASP A 4 17.11 -11.08 -25.60
C ASP A 4 16.60 -9.66 -25.33
N GLY A 5 15.96 -9.49 -24.18
CA GLY A 5 15.40 -8.19 -23.81
C GLY A 5 16.36 -7.45 -22.90
N SER A 6 16.89 -6.36 -23.41
CA SER A 6 17.62 -5.40 -22.58
C SER A 6 16.64 -4.35 -22.04
N PHE A 7 16.91 -3.87 -20.84
CA PHE A 7 16.28 -2.68 -20.27
C PHE A 7 17.37 -1.75 -19.78
N LYS A 8 17.24 -0.46 -20.07
CA LYS A 8 18.20 0.54 -19.65
C LYS A 8 17.54 1.86 -19.28
N LEU A 9 17.97 2.42 -18.15
CA LEU A 9 17.68 3.81 -17.81
C LEU A 9 18.55 4.75 -18.68
N LYS A 10 17.91 5.72 -19.31
CA LYS A 10 18.54 6.79 -20.10
C LYS A 10 18.84 8.03 -19.27
N SER A 11 18.23 8.14 -18.10
CA SER A 11 18.51 9.20 -17.13
C SER A 11 18.39 8.64 -15.70
N ALA A 12 19.03 9.32 -14.75
CA ALA A 12 18.70 9.14 -13.34
C ALA A 12 17.26 9.60 -13.07
N PHE A 13 16.65 9.07 -12.01
CA PHE A 13 15.36 9.57 -11.52
C PHE A 13 15.51 11.00 -11.03
N GLN A 14 14.65 11.88 -11.55
CA GLN A 14 14.60 13.29 -11.17
C GLN A 14 13.30 13.58 -10.42
N PRO A 15 13.37 14.33 -9.31
CA PRO A 15 12.17 14.75 -8.60
C PRO A 15 11.41 15.79 -9.41
N THR A 16 10.08 15.76 -9.34
CA THR A 16 9.24 16.77 -10.02
C THR A 16 9.23 18.11 -9.28
N ILE A 17 9.50 18.09 -7.98
CA ILE A 17 9.61 19.28 -7.14
C ILE A 17 10.95 19.30 -6.41
N SER A 18 11.38 20.49 -6.02
CA SER A 18 12.56 20.65 -5.19
C SER A 18 12.33 20.10 -3.78
N LYS A 19 13.43 19.74 -3.10
CA LYS A 19 13.42 19.42 -1.67
C LYS A 19 12.76 20.52 -0.83
N SER A 20 13.01 21.79 -1.15
CA SER A 20 12.40 22.92 -0.44
C SER A 20 10.88 22.96 -0.57
N LYS A 21 10.33 22.66 -1.76
CA LYS A 21 8.88 22.53 -1.95
C LYS A 21 8.30 21.36 -1.17
N TYR A 22 8.96 20.21 -1.19
CA TYR A 22 8.51 19.05 -0.42
C TYR A 22 8.47 19.33 1.09
N LEU A 23 9.52 19.96 1.63
CA LEU A 23 9.54 20.35 3.04
C LEU A 23 8.44 21.36 3.37
N LYS A 24 8.12 22.28 2.46
CA LYS A 24 6.99 23.20 2.64
C LYS A 24 5.65 22.45 2.69
N MET A 25 5.43 21.46 1.83
CA MET A 25 4.23 20.61 1.88
C MET A 25 4.12 19.89 3.23
N VAL A 26 5.23 19.35 3.75
CA VAL A 26 5.25 18.73 5.09
C VAL A 26 4.89 19.73 6.19
N SER A 27 5.45 20.94 6.15
CA SER A 27 5.10 22.02 7.09
C SER A 27 3.61 22.38 7.04
N GLN A 28 3.03 22.51 5.85
CA GLN A 28 1.61 22.80 5.68
C GLN A 28 0.72 21.69 6.24
N ILE A 29 1.10 20.41 6.06
CA ILE A 29 0.37 19.29 6.68
C ILE A 29 0.43 19.38 8.21
N LYS A 30 1.57 19.77 8.79
CA LYS A 30 1.66 19.98 10.23
C LYS A 30 0.75 21.11 10.71
N GLU A 31 0.62 22.19 9.92
CA GLU A 31 -0.35 23.26 10.21
C GLU A 31 -1.78 22.74 10.18
N TYR A 32 -2.16 21.94 9.18
CA TYR A 32 -3.48 21.27 9.14
C TYR A 32 -3.72 20.37 10.36
N ILE A 33 -2.71 19.61 10.79
CA ILE A 33 -2.80 18.75 11.98
C ILE A 33 -3.00 19.59 13.24
N LEU A 34 -2.25 20.69 13.39
CA LEU A 34 -2.35 21.59 14.54
C LEU A 34 -3.70 22.32 14.59
N ALA A 35 -4.29 22.63 13.43
CA ALA A 35 -5.61 23.22 13.32
C ALA A 35 -6.75 22.22 13.61
N GLY A 36 -6.46 20.92 13.67
CA GLY A 36 -7.44 19.86 13.94
C GLY A 36 -8.13 19.31 12.69
N ASP A 37 -7.65 19.64 11.49
CA ASP A 37 -8.26 19.16 10.23
C ASP A 37 -8.03 17.65 10.02
N CYS A 38 -6.86 17.15 10.44
CA CYS A 38 -6.52 15.74 10.35
C CYS A 38 -5.56 15.32 11.47
N TYR A 39 -5.49 14.02 11.76
CA TYR A 39 -4.53 13.42 12.69
C TYR A 39 -3.26 12.97 11.97
N GLN A 40 -3.41 12.52 10.73
CA GLN A 40 -2.31 12.09 9.87
C GLN A 40 -2.69 12.32 8.41
N THR A 41 -1.74 12.78 7.59
CA THR A 41 -1.87 12.77 6.13
C THR A 41 -0.59 12.21 5.50
N ASN A 42 -0.73 11.28 4.56
CA ASN A 42 0.37 10.71 3.79
C ASN A 42 0.65 11.59 2.57
N ILE A 43 1.86 12.14 2.51
CA ILE A 43 2.30 12.99 1.41
C ILE A 43 3.40 12.30 0.63
N SER A 44 3.42 12.51 -0.68
CA SER A 44 4.36 11.86 -1.59
C SER A 44 4.98 12.83 -2.57
N GLN A 45 6.10 12.41 -3.14
CA GLN A 45 6.80 13.10 -4.21
C GLN A 45 6.95 12.17 -5.41
N HIS A 46 6.63 12.71 -6.58
CA HIS A 46 6.80 12.04 -7.87
C HIS A 46 8.23 12.23 -8.41
N PHE A 47 8.81 11.13 -8.89
CA PHE A 47 10.07 11.11 -9.63
C PHE A 47 9.86 10.46 -10.99
N HIS A 48 10.64 10.89 -11.97
CA HIS A 48 10.60 10.31 -13.31
C HIS A 48 12.00 10.07 -13.89
N ALA A 49 12.10 9.11 -14.80
CA ALA A 49 13.32 8.81 -15.55
C ALA A 49 12.99 8.41 -16.98
N GLN A 50 13.89 8.67 -17.92
CA GLN A 50 13.81 8.15 -19.28
C GLN A 50 14.32 6.71 -19.32
N PHE A 51 13.71 5.86 -20.14
CA PHE A 51 14.16 4.48 -20.33
C PHE A 51 14.05 4.03 -21.80
N GLU A 52 14.76 2.95 -22.12
CA GLU A 52 14.60 2.20 -23.36
C GLU A 52 14.63 0.69 -23.07
N GLY A 53 14.07 -0.09 -23.98
CA GLY A 53 13.99 -1.55 -23.86
C GLY A 53 12.72 -2.06 -23.19
N ASP A 54 12.73 -3.34 -22.80
CA ASP A 54 11.55 -4.08 -22.35
C ASP A 54 11.38 -4.00 -20.83
N THR A 55 10.24 -3.48 -20.38
CA THR A 55 9.90 -3.31 -18.96
C THR A 55 9.78 -4.63 -18.19
N LEU A 56 9.55 -5.76 -18.86
CA LEU A 56 9.55 -7.06 -18.21
C LEU A 56 10.91 -7.37 -17.56
N TRP A 57 12.01 -6.97 -18.20
CA TRP A 57 13.36 -7.19 -17.65
C TRP A 57 13.65 -6.30 -16.45
N ALA A 58 13.16 -5.06 -16.46
CA ALA A 58 13.19 -4.22 -15.27
C ALA A 58 12.41 -4.87 -14.12
N TYR A 59 11.20 -5.40 -14.39
CA TYR A 59 10.38 -6.07 -13.38
C TYR A 59 11.07 -7.30 -12.79
N LEU A 60 11.60 -8.19 -13.64
CA LEU A 60 12.28 -9.41 -13.19
C LEU A 60 13.51 -9.08 -12.33
N LYS A 61 14.29 -8.06 -12.71
CA LYS A 61 15.43 -7.59 -11.92
C LYS A 61 15.01 -6.96 -10.60
N LEU A 62 13.92 -6.19 -10.57
CA LEU A 62 13.39 -5.62 -9.32
C LEU A 62 12.87 -6.73 -8.40
N ARG A 63 12.18 -7.73 -8.95
CA ARG A 63 11.58 -8.84 -8.19
C ARG A 63 12.63 -9.73 -7.53
N SER A 64 13.81 -9.89 -8.13
CA SER A 64 14.91 -10.64 -7.51
C SER A 64 15.56 -9.90 -6.34
N ILE A 65 15.45 -8.57 -6.28
CA ILE A 65 16.03 -7.72 -5.23
C ILE A 65 15.01 -7.43 -4.12
N LEU A 66 13.73 -7.26 -4.49
CA LEU A 66 12.65 -6.85 -3.60
C LEU A 66 11.56 -7.94 -3.55
N PRO A 67 11.76 -9.00 -2.74
CA PRO A 67 10.74 -10.01 -2.54
C PRO A 67 9.48 -9.35 -1.96
N SER A 68 8.35 -9.62 -2.60
CA SER A 68 7.05 -9.02 -2.29
C SER A 68 5.95 -10.05 -2.53
N THR A 69 5.04 -10.18 -1.57
CA THR A 69 3.95 -11.17 -1.58
C THR A 69 2.82 -10.84 -2.53
N HIS A 70 2.68 -9.56 -2.89
CA HIS A 70 1.59 -9.05 -3.73
C HIS A 70 2.13 -8.32 -4.97
N ALA A 71 3.27 -8.78 -5.48
CA ALA A 71 3.87 -8.27 -6.71
C ALA A 71 3.07 -8.66 -7.95
N MET A 72 2.96 -7.73 -8.89
CA MET A 72 2.26 -7.94 -10.16
C MET A 72 2.98 -7.18 -11.28
N TYR A 73 2.96 -7.76 -12.48
CA TYR A 73 3.39 -7.11 -13.71
C TYR A 73 2.22 -7.10 -14.69
N TRP A 74 1.94 -5.94 -15.27
CA TRP A 74 0.96 -5.81 -16.34
C TRP A 74 1.48 -4.83 -17.38
N SER A 75 1.64 -5.29 -18.61
CA SER A 75 1.95 -4.45 -19.77
C SER A 75 0.85 -4.49 -20.81
N TRP A 76 0.64 -3.36 -21.47
CA TRP A 76 -0.24 -3.21 -22.63
C TRP A 76 0.29 -2.08 -23.51
N ASP A 77 0.22 -2.26 -24.83
CA ASP A 77 0.74 -1.31 -25.82
C ASP A 77 2.18 -0.87 -25.47
N ASN A 78 2.39 0.43 -25.26
CA ASN A 78 3.65 1.05 -24.87
C ASN A 78 3.71 1.43 -23.37
N LYS A 79 2.91 0.76 -22.53
CA LYS A 79 2.76 1.02 -21.10
C LYS A 79 2.97 -0.24 -20.27
N ALA A 80 3.42 -0.05 -19.04
CA ALA A 80 3.51 -1.13 -18.07
C ALA A 80 3.36 -0.65 -16.63
N ILE A 81 2.91 -1.55 -15.76
CA ILE A 81 2.92 -1.39 -14.32
C ILE A 81 3.77 -2.52 -13.73
N LEU A 82 4.78 -2.14 -12.95
CA LEU A 82 5.69 -3.02 -12.25
C LEU A 82 5.46 -2.80 -10.76
N CYS A 83 4.55 -3.58 -10.17
CA CYS A 83 4.17 -3.46 -8.77
C CYS A 83 4.94 -4.48 -7.92
N LEU A 84 5.63 -4.00 -6.88
CA LEU A 84 6.36 -4.82 -5.90
C LEU A 84 5.77 -4.62 -4.50
N SER A 85 4.45 -4.68 -4.40
CA SER A 85 3.73 -4.39 -3.17
C SER A 85 3.93 -5.50 -2.12
N PRO A 86 4.29 -5.14 -0.88
CA PRO A 86 4.28 -6.07 0.25
C PRO A 86 2.93 -6.13 0.96
N GLU A 87 1.97 -5.25 0.64
CA GLU A 87 0.79 -5.01 1.46
C GLU A 87 -0.49 -5.41 0.72
N ARG A 88 -1.28 -6.28 1.35
CA ARG A 88 -2.65 -6.58 0.91
C ARG A 88 -3.56 -5.43 1.29
N TYR A 89 -4.31 -4.94 0.32
CA TYR A 89 -5.38 -3.99 0.57
C TYR A 89 -6.64 -4.70 1.03
N LEU A 90 -7.19 -5.59 0.20
CA LEU A 90 -8.52 -6.15 0.43
C LEU A 90 -8.61 -7.52 -0.24
N LYS A 91 -9.08 -8.51 0.52
CA LYS A 91 -9.38 -9.84 0.03
C LYS A 91 -10.81 -10.22 0.37
N THR A 92 -11.49 -10.84 -0.58
CA THR A 92 -12.77 -11.51 -0.35
C THR A 92 -12.65 -12.99 -0.65
N SER A 93 -13.33 -13.81 0.14
CA SER A 93 -13.42 -15.24 -0.10
C SER A 93 -14.82 -15.79 0.16
N TRP A 94 -15.40 -16.46 -0.83
CA TRP A 94 -16.69 -17.13 -0.69
C TRP A 94 -16.57 -18.37 0.21
N ASP A 95 -17.31 -18.39 1.31
CA ASP A 95 -17.51 -19.56 2.15
C ASP A 95 -18.84 -20.23 1.77
N GLN A 96 -18.72 -21.29 0.98
CA GLN A 96 -19.86 -22.06 0.49
C GLN A 96 -20.66 -22.72 1.63
N SER A 97 -20.01 -23.15 2.71
CA SER A 97 -20.66 -23.86 3.81
C SER A 97 -21.61 -22.94 4.60
N ARG A 98 -21.23 -21.68 4.74
CA ARG A 98 -21.99 -20.66 5.48
C ARG A 98 -22.78 -19.74 4.55
N SER A 99 -22.55 -19.84 3.24
CA SER A 99 -23.10 -18.95 2.22
C SER A 99 -22.83 -17.47 2.55
N VAL A 100 -21.58 -17.14 2.87
CA VAL A 100 -21.12 -15.78 3.19
C VAL A 100 -19.85 -15.44 2.44
N ILE A 101 -19.64 -14.16 2.15
CA ILE A 101 -18.36 -13.65 1.65
C ILE A 101 -17.57 -13.12 2.85
N ASN A 102 -16.43 -13.74 3.15
CA ASN A 102 -15.50 -13.25 4.15
C ASN A 102 -14.66 -12.13 3.55
N VAL A 103 -14.39 -11.09 4.33
CA VAL A 103 -13.57 -9.92 3.98
C VAL A 103 -12.34 -9.91 4.87
N GLU A 104 -11.17 -9.63 4.31
CA GLU A 104 -9.90 -9.49 5.03
C GLU A 104 -9.12 -8.27 4.51
N THR A 105 -8.53 -7.50 5.42
CA THR A 105 -7.48 -6.52 5.12
C THR A 105 -6.32 -6.66 6.10
N LYS A 106 -5.10 -6.43 5.62
CA LYS A 106 -3.85 -6.67 6.37
C LYS A 106 -2.90 -5.48 6.29
N PRO A 107 -3.09 -4.44 7.11
CA PRO A 107 -2.15 -3.33 7.16
C PRO A 107 -0.78 -3.75 7.69
N ILE A 108 0.26 -3.09 7.17
CA ILE A 108 1.63 -3.21 7.64
C ILE A 108 2.09 -1.85 8.18
N LYS A 109 2.52 -1.80 9.44
CA LYS A 109 3.17 -0.62 10.04
C LYS A 109 4.26 -1.07 11.00
N GLY A 110 5.49 -0.66 10.72
CA GLY A 110 6.69 -1.21 11.35
C GLY A 110 7.38 -2.22 10.44
N THR A 111 8.66 -2.02 10.20
CA THR A 111 9.49 -2.92 9.40
C THR A 111 10.91 -2.87 9.92
N ILE A 112 11.50 -4.03 10.14
CA ILE A 112 12.91 -4.15 10.54
C ILE A 112 13.61 -5.17 9.65
N GLU A 113 14.87 -4.94 9.32
CA GLU A 113 15.68 -5.91 8.58
C GLU A 113 15.86 -7.21 9.36
N ARG A 114 16.20 -8.30 8.66
CA ARG A 114 16.59 -9.55 9.31
C ARG A 114 17.90 -9.39 10.10
N GLY A 115 18.09 -10.23 11.10
CA GLY A 115 19.36 -10.35 11.82
C GLY A 115 20.38 -11.17 11.04
N ARG A 116 21.68 -10.93 11.28
CA ARG A 116 22.77 -11.71 10.68
C ARG A 116 22.97 -13.06 11.38
N SER A 117 22.46 -13.20 12.60
CA SER A 117 22.38 -14.45 13.37
C SER A 117 20.95 -14.70 13.84
N LYS A 118 20.65 -15.94 14.25
CA LYS A 118 19.33 -16.30 14.79
C LYS A 118 18.96 -15.46 16.03
N ASP A 119 19.93 -15.18 16.89
CA ASP A 119 19.72 -14.40 18.11
C ASP A 119 19.49 -12.92 17.80
N GLU A 120 20.26 -12.35 16.86
CA GLU A 120 20.04 -10.98 16.39
C GLU A 120 18.67 -10.86 15.72
N ASP A 121 18.28 -11.84 14.91
CA ASP A 121 17.03 -11.85 14.18
C ASP A 121 15.82 -11.89 15.13
N LYS A 122 15.90 -12.73 16.16
CA LYS A 122 14.89 -12.80 17.22
C LYS A 122 14.81 -11.50 18.01
N LYS A 123 15.95 -10.89 18.37
CA LYS A 123 15.99 -9.60 19.05
C LYS A 123 15.31 -8.51 18.21
N LYS A 124 15.65 -8.41 16.93
CA LYS A 124 15.03 -7.44 16.01
C LYS A 124 13.52 -7.62 15.91
N ALA A 125 13.04 -8.87 15.78
CA ALA A 125 11.61 -9.16 15.76
C ALA A 125 10.91 -8.72 17.07
N ILE A 126 11.49 -9.04 18.23
CA ILE A 126 10.96 -8.60 19.54
C ILE A 126 10.93 -7.08 19.64
N THR A 127 12.03 -6.40 19.28
CA THR A 127 12.10 -4.93 19.28
C THR A 127 11.01 -4.30 18.41
N LEU A 128 10.70 -4.91 17.27
CA LEU A 128 9.62 -4.41 16.41
C LEU A 128 8.24 -4.60 17.05
N VAL A 129 7.98 -5.76 17.67
CA VAL A 129 6.71 -6.00 18.38
C VAL A 129 6.53 -5.05 19.55
N GLU A 130 7.59 -4.78 20.31
CA GLU A 130 7.56 -3.96 21.53
C GLU A 130 7.64 -2.45 21.26
N SER A 131 7.80 -2.04 19.99
CA SER A 131 7.86 -0.62 19.60
C SER A 131 6.51 0.05 19.81
N THR A 132 6.40 0.83 20.89
CA THR A 132 5.18 1.59 21.23
C THR A 132 4.76 2.54 20.12
N LYS A 133 5.73 3.10 19.38
CA LYS A 133 5.46 3.93 18.20
C LYS A 133 4.81 3.12 17.09
N ASP A 134 5.40 1.99 16.70
CA ASP A 134 4.87 1.16 15.60
C ASP A 134 3.52 0.56 15.97
N GLN A 135 3.31 0.15 17.23
CA GLN A 135 2.02 -0.30 17.74
C GLN A 135 0.95 0.80 17.66
N ALA A 136 1.27 2.03 18.08
CA ALA A 136 0.32 3.15 18.02
C ALA A 136 -0.07 3.50 16.58
N GLU A 137 0.90 3.57 15.66
CA GLU A 137 0.63 3.80 14.25
C GLU A 137 -0.19 2.66 13.64
N ASN A 138 0.15 1.41 13.95
CA ASN A 138 -0.58 0.24 13.46
C ASN A 138 -2.02 0.21 13.98
N LEU A 139 -2.25 0.48 15.28
CA LEU A 139 -3.57 0.51 15.88
C LEU A 139 -4.48 1.56 15.23
N MET A 140 -3.96 2.76 14.99
CA MET A 140 -4.69 3.81 14.29
C MET A 140 -5.13 3.35 12.88
N ILE A 141 -4.26 2.67 12.14
CA ILE A 141 -4.60 2.12 10.82
C ILE A 141 -5.60 0.98 10.93
N VAL A 142 -5.49 0.11 11.93
CA VAL A 142 -6.47 -0.95 12.19
C VAL A 142 -7.85 -0.36 12.40
N ASP A 143 -7.99 0.69 13.22
CA ASP A 143 -9.28 1.34 13.45
C ASP A 143 -9.84 2.00 12.20
N LEU A 144 -8.99 2.64 11.39
CA LEU A 144 -9.37 3.19 10.09
C LEU A 144 -9.91 2.10 9.15
N LEU A 145 -9.22 0.96 9.07
CA LEU A 145 -9.60 -0.15 8.19
C LEU A 145 -10.83 -0.91 8.69
N ARG A 146 -11.03 -1.00 10.02
CA ARG A 146 -12.28 -1.49 10.61
C ARG A 146 -13.46 -0.63 10.18
N ASN A 147 -13.32 0.69 10.29
CA ASN A 147 -14.33 1.64 9.83
C ASN A 147 -14.57 1.54 8.32
N ASP A 148 -13.52 1.33 7.52
CA ASP A 148 -13.65 1.21 6.08
C ASP A 148 -14.49 0.00 5.66
N ILE A 149 -14.23 -1.18 6.24
CA ILE A 149 -14.98 -2.39 5.87
C ILE A 149 -16.34 -2.48 6.58
N SER A 150 -16.53 -1.83 7.74
CA SER A 150 -17.79 -1.91 8.49
C SER A 150 -18.99 -1.34 7.74
N GLN A 151 -18.78 -0.43 6.79
CA GLN A 151 -19.86 0.13 5.99
C GLN A 151 -20.55 -0.89 5.05
N ASN A 152 -19.87 -2.01 4.78
CA ASN A 152 -20.38 -3.06 3.90
C ASN A 152 -20.40 -4.45 4.55
N CYS A 153 -19.86 -4.58 5.76
CA CYS A 153 -19.88 -5.81 6.54
C CYS A 153 -21.01 -5.79 7.58
N LYS A 154 -21.44 -6.97 8.04
CA LYS A 154 -22.37 -7.09 9.17
C LYS A 154 -21.75 -6.48 10.43
N ASN A 155 -22.51 -5.68 11.18
CA ASN A 155 -22.02 -4.93 12.35
C ASN A 155 -21.19 -5.78 13.35
N ASP A 156 -21.67 -6.98 13.70
CA ASP A 156 -21.01 -7.85 14.71
C ASP A 156 -19.96 -8.82 14.13
N SER A 157 -19.70 -8.72 12.82
CA SER A 157 -18.74 -9.58 12.13
C SER A 157 -17.34 -8.97 12.06
N VAL A 158 -17.21 -7.64 12.17
CA VAL A 158 -15.93 -6.96 12.03
C VAL A 158 -15.04 -7.19 13.25
N ARG A 159 -13.92 -7.89 13.07
CA ARG A 159 -13.03 -8.32 14.15
C ARG A 159 -11.57 -8.07 13.80
N VAL A 160 -10.73 -8.02 14.82
CA VAL A 160 -9.26 -7.96 14.69
C VAL A 160 -8.68 -9.25 15.29
N PRO A 161 -8.76 -10.39 14.59
CA PRO A 161 -8.29 -11.66 15.13
C PRO A 161 -6.79 -11.68 15.44
N LYS A 162 -6.02 -10.83 14.77
CA LYS A 162 -4.57 -10.71 14.98
C LYS A 162 -4.18 -9.25 15.00
N LEU A 163 -3.51 -8.84 16.07
CA LEU A 163 -3.01 -7.48 16.27
C LEU A 163 -1.51 -7.57 16.55
N PHE A 164 -0.70 -6.84 15.78
CA PHE A 164 0.76 -6.77 15.95
C PHE A 164 1.48 -8.13 15.76
N GLU A 165 1.03 -8.96 14.82
CA GLU A 165 1.69 -10.21 14.47
C GLU A 165 2.96 -9.94 13.64
N ILE A 166 4.05 -10.64 13.96
CA ILE A 166 5.24 -10.63 13.11
C ILE A 166 5.05 -11.59 11.95
N GLU A 167 5.10 -11.05 10.73
CA GLU A 167 5.28 -11.83 9.51
C GLU A 167 6.73 -11.66 9.01
N SER A 168 7.47 -12.77 8.97
CA SER A 168 8.89 -12.79 8.56
C SER A 168 9.06 -13.15 7.09
N PHE A 169 9.81 -12.31 6.38
CA PHE A 169 10.21 -12.49 4.99
C PHE A 169 11.73 -12.69 4.89
N PRO A 170 12.27 -13.11 3.73
CA PRO A 170 13.70 -13.35 3.58
C PRO A 170 14.59 -12.16 3.99
N ASN A 171 14.11 -10.93 3.77
CA ASN A 171 14.92 -9.71 3.98
C ASN A 171 14.43 -8.81 5.12
N VAL A 172 13.20 -8.98 5.60
CA VAL A 172 12.59 -8.10 6.62
C VAL A 172 11.58 -8.86 7.50
N HIS A 173 11.32 -8.33 8.70
CA HIS A 173 10.11 -8.59 9.47
C HIS A 173 9.12 -7.45 9.30
N HIS A 174 7.84 -7.80 9.18
CA HIS A 174 6.72 -6.86 9.14
C HIS A 174 5.84 -7.04 10.37
N LEU A 175 5.39 -5.93 10.95
CA LEU A 175 4.36 -5.94 11.97
C LEU A 175 3.00 -5.77 11.29
N VAL A 176 2.22 -6.85 11.29
CA VAL A 176 0.99 -7.01 10.53
C VAL A 176 -0.17 -7.17 11.48
N SER A 177 -1.28 -6.51 11.18
CA SER A 177 -2.55 -6.76 11.84
C SER A 177 -3.53 -7.29 10.82
N THR A 178 -4.49 -8.10 11.26
CA THR A 178 -5.52 -8.66 10.38
C THR A 178 -6.88 -8.16 10.85
N VAL A 179 -7.61 -7.51 9.96
CA VAL A 179 -9.00 -7.11 10.19
C VAL A 179 -9.88 -7.96 9.28
N THR A 180 -10.91 -8.58 9.84
CA THR A 180 -11.84 -9.44 9.12
C THR A 180 -13.28 -8.95 9.28
N GLY A 181 -14.15 -9.38 8.38
CA GLY A 181 -15.59 -9.17 8.46
C GLY A 181 -16.35 -10.14 7.55
N GLU A 182 -17.68 -10.13 7.65
CA GLU A 182 -18.56 -10.82 6.71
C GLU A 182 -19.36 -9.78 5.93
N LEU A 183 -19.30 -9.86 4.61
CA LEU A 183 -20.05 -8.97 3.73
C LEU A 183 -21.56 -9.08 4.03
N GLU A 184 -22.24 -7.94 4.07
CA GLU A 184 -23.68 -7.87 4.24
C GLU A 184 -24.39 -8.47 3.02
N LYS A 185 -25.50 -9.19 3.22
CA LYS A 185 -26.16 -9.96 2.13
C LYS A 185 -26.63 -9.10 0.96
N LYS A 186 -26.91 -7.82 1.23
CA LYS A 186 -27.40 -6.86 0.23
C LYS A 186 -26.27 -6.07 -0.46
N LYS A 187 -25.02 -6.30 -0.08
CA LYS A 187 -23.85 -5.58 -0.62
C LYS A 187 -23.10 -6.50 -1.57
N SER A 188 -22.56 -5.91 -2.63
CA SER A 188 -21.63 -6.60 -3.53
C SER A 188 -20.17 -6.34 -3.13
N ILE A 189 -19.25 -7.19 -3.61
CA ILE A 189 -17.81 -6.95 -3.46
C ILE A 189 -17.36 -5.64 -4.13
N VAL A 190 -18.11 -5.17 -5.13
CA VAL A 190 -17.86 -3.88 -5.80
C VAL A 190 -18.27 -2.71 -4.91
N ASP A 191 -19.36 -2.82 -4.14
CA ASP A 191 -19.74 -1.80 -3.16
C ASP A 191 -18.70 -1.71 -2.03
N LEU A 192 -18.26 -2.85 -1.52
CA LEU A 192 -17.17 -2.93 -0.56
C LEU A 192 -15.92 -2.22 -1.09
N LEU A 193 -15.49 -2.53 -2.32
CA LEU A 193 -14.33 -1.89 -2.93
C LEU A 193 -14.53 -0.39 -3.09
N ARG A 194 -15.67 0.04 -3.65
CA ARG A 194 -15.98 1.46 -3.90
C ARG A 194 -15.97 2.30 -2.63
N ASP A 195 -16.57 1.80 -1.56
CA ASP A 195 -16.79 2.57 -0.34
C ASP A 195 -15.56 2.57 0.59
N SER A 196 -14.72 1.53 0.51
CA SER A 196 -13.50 1.42 1.31
C SER A 196 -12.26 2.00 0.61
N PHE A 197 -12.32 2.25 -0.70
CA PHE A 197 -11.18 2.75 -1.47
C PHE A 197 -11.05 4.28 -1.39
N PRO A 198 -9.83 4.84 -1.37
CA PRO A 198 -8.53 4.17 -1.30
C PRO A 198 -8.20 3.66 0.10
N GLY A 199 -7.22 2.76 0.18
CA GLY A 199 -6.78 2.16 1.45
C GLY A 199 -6.38 3.21 2.49
N GLY A 200 -6.87 3.05 3.71
CA GLY A 200 -6.62 4.01 4.79
C GLY A 200 -5.12 4.22 5.11
N SER A 201 -4.31 3.17 4.99
CA SER A 201 -2.87 3.17 5.31
C SER A 201 -2.02 4.11 4.44
N ILE A 202 -2.53 4.54 3.29
CA ILE A 202 -1.85 5.38 2.30
C ILE A 202 -2.50 6.74 2.05
N THR A 203 -3.57 7.07 2.78
CA THR A 203 -4.24 8.38 2.74
C THR A 203 -3.97 9.14 4.03
N GLY A 204 -4.74 8.89 5.07
CA GLY A 204 -4.73 9.66 6.30
C GLY A 204 -6.04 9.53 7.06
N ALA A 205 -6.13 10.21 8.20
CA ALA A 205 -7.29 10.18 9.07
C ALA A 205 -7.66 11.61 9.52
N PRO A 206 -8.90 12.08 9.33
CA PRO A 206 -10.00 11.45 8.58
C PRO A 206 -9.70 11.31 7.08
N LYS A 207 -10.13 10.19 6.46
CA LYS A 207 -9.76 9.82 5.08
C LYS A 207 -10.12 10.90 4.05
N LYS A 208 -11.37 11.36 4.06
CA LYS A 208 -11.86 12.36 3.10
C LYS A 208 -11.05 13.66 3.16
N ARG A 209 -10.88 14.22 4.35
CA ARG A 209 -10.12 15.47 4.54
C ARG A 209 -8.65 15.30 4.15
N SER A 210 -8.06 14.16 4.48
CA SER A 210 -6.67 13.86 4.09
C SER A 210 -6.50 13.81 2.57
N MET A 211 -7.48 13.25 1.84
CA MET A 211 -7.45 13.24 0.37
C MET A 211 -7.59 14.65 -0.24
N GLU A 212 -8.39 15.53 0.36
CA GLU A 212 -8.49 16.94 -0.07
C GLU A 212 -7.15 17.67 0.11
N ILE A 213 -6.49 17.49 1.27
CA ILE A 213 -5.16 18.05 1.54
C ILE A 213 -4.11 17.50 0.56
N ILE A 214 -4.15 16.20 0.26
CA ILE A 214 -3.27 15.58 -0.75
C ILE A 214 -3.48 16.23 -2.11
N ASP A 215 -4.73 16.44 -2.52
CA ASP A 215 -5.04 17.04 -3.83
C ASP A 215 -4.61 18.51 -3.92
N GLU A 216 -4.69 19.23 -2.82
CA GLU A 216 -4.24 20.62 -2.71
C GLU A 216 -2.71 20.73 -2.83
N LEU A 217 -1.97 19.82 -2.20
CA LEU A 217 -0.52 19.95 -2.03
C LEU A 217 0.29 19.20 -3.09
N GLU A 218 -0.16 18.05 -3.59
CA GLU A 218 0.59 17.25 -4.57
C GLU A 218 0.42 17.80 -5.99
N PRO A 219 1.51 18.18 -6.67
CA PRO A 219 1.42 18.78 -8.01
C PRO A 219 1.14 17.76 -9.12
N VAL A 220 1.17 16.46 -8.80
CA VAL A 220 1.01 15.36 -9.75
C VAL A 220 0.05 14.35 -9.17
N ARG A 221 -1.02 14.03 -9.92
CA ARG A 221 -1.96 12.97 -9.56
C ARG A 221 -1.22 11.63 -9.42
N ARG A 222 -1.54 10.86 -8.38
CA ARG A 222 -0.84 9.60 -8.05
C ARG A 222 -1.01 8.49 -9.09
N GLY A 223 -2.06 8.53 -9.90
CA GLY A 223 -2.32 7.49 -10.91
C GLY A 223 -2.47 6.13 -10.25
N VAL A 224 -1.62 5.16 -10.62
CA VAL A 224 -1.61 3.83 -10.01
C VAL A 224 -1.02 3.84 -8.60
N TYR A 225 -0.11 4.76 -8.29
CA TYR A 225 0.50 4.81 -6.96
C TYR A 225 -0.56 5.04 -5.88
N CYS A 226 -0.48 4.26 -4.80
CA CYS A 226 -1.49 4.23 -3.74
C CYS A 226 -2.90 3.79 -4.20
N GLY A 227 -3.04 3.32 -5.44
CA GLY A 227 -4.20 2.60 -5.91
C GLY A 227 -4.12 1.12 -5.56
N SER A 228 -4.60 0.26 -6.46
CA SER A 228 -4.57 -1.19 -6.26
C SER A 228 -4.41 -1.97 -7.56
N MET A 229 -3.76 -3.13 -7.47
CA MET A 229 -3.76 -4.16 -8.49
C MET A 229 -4.17 -5.50 -7.88
N GLY A 230 -4.82 -6.34 -8.67
CA GLY A 230 -5.24 -7.68 -8.25
C GLY A 230 -6.23 -8.28 -9.21
N TYR A 231 -7.11 -9.14 -8.71
CA TYR A 231 -8.16 -9.75 -9.51
C TYR A 231 -9.51 -9.72 -8.79
N ILE A 232 -10.57 -9.79 -9.60
CA ILE A 232 -11.93 -10.08 -9.18
C ILE A 232 -12.38 -11.28 -10.02
N SER A 233 -12.77 -12.35 -9.35
CA SER A 233 -13.22 -13.61 -9.97
C SER A 233 -14.74 -13.65 -10.04
N SER A 234 -15.29 -14.43 -10.98
CA SER A 234 -16.73 -14.63 -11.16
C SER A 234 -17.43 -15.36 -10.01
N ASN A 235 -16.68 -15.84 -9.03
CA ASN A 235 -17.17 -16.49 -7.80
C ASN A 235 -16.99 -15.60 -6.56
N ASP A 236 -16.97 -14.28 -6.76
CA ASP A 236 -16.85 -13.25 -5.73
C ASP A 236 -15.59 -13.31 -4.86
N ASN A 237 -14.58 -14.07 -5.30
CA ASN A 237 -13.23 -13.98 -4.74
C ASN A 237 -12.50 -12.78 -5.34
N MET A 238 -11.85 -12.00 -4.48
CA MET A 238 -11.05 -10.84 -4.84
C MET A 238 -9.77 -10.85 -4.01
N ASP A 239 -8.64 -10.47 -4.58
CA ASP A 239 -7.42 -10.20 -3.82
C ASP A 239 -6.72 -9.00 -4.47
N LEU A 240 -6.64 -7.91 -3.71
CA LEU A 240 -6.17 -6.61 -4.13
C LEU A 240 -5.02 -6.17 -3.23
N ASN A 241 -3.98 -5.59 -3.82
CA ASN A 241 -2.85 -5.03 -3.10
C ASN A 241 -3.00 -3.52 -2.87
N ILE A 242 -2.16 -2.93 -2.02
CA ILE A 242 -1.92 -1.49 -2.05
C ILE A 242 -0.80 -1.24 -3.06
N ALA A 243 -1.02 -0.45 -4.10
CA ALA A 243 -0.02 -0.23 -5.16
C ALA A 243 1.09 0.76 -4.74
N ILE A 244 1.91 0.33 -3.78
CA ILE A 244 3.16 0.95 -3.32
C ILE A 244 4.35 0.18 -3.87
N ARG A 245 5.56 0.77 -3.81
CA ARG A 245 6.76 0.21 -4.47
C ARG A 245 6.47 -0.17 -5.92
N THR A 246 5.82 0.74 -6.64
CA THR A 246 5.27 0.51 -7.98
C THR A 246 5.90 1.47 -8.97
N VAL A 247 6.36 0.94 -10.10
CA VAL A 247 6.81 1.73 -11.26
C VAL A 247 5.71 1.72 -12.30
N THR A 248 5.35 2.89 -12.82
CA THR A 248 4.52 2.99 -14.02
C THR A 248 5.37 3.46 -15.19
N ALA A 249 5.28 2.76 -16.31
CA ALA A 249 5.97 3.05 -17.54
C ALA A 249 4.96 3.56 -18.57
N SER A 250 5.23 4.71 -19.19
CA SER A 250 4.42 5.25 -20.27
C SER A 250 5.27 6.18 -21.13
N ASN A 251 5.16 6.08 -22.46
CA ASN A 251 5.84 6.97 -23.41
C ASN A 251 7.35 7.13 -23.14
N SER A 252 8.06 6.01 -22.97
CA SER A 252 9.50 5.96 -22.67
C SER A 252 9.92 6.66 -21.36
N LYS A 253 8.96 7.01 -20.49
CA LYS A 253 9.21 7.51 -19.14
C LYS A 253 8.75 6.48 -18.10
N LEU A 254 9.58 6.32 -17.08
CA LEU A 254 9.20 5.69 -15.83
C LEU A 254 8.77 6.76 -14.83
N HIS A 255 7.78 6.41 -14.04
CA HIS A 255 7.22 7.24 -12.98
C HIS A 255 7.17 6.42 -11.69
N ILE A 256 7.70 6.98 -10.62
CA ILE A 256 7.68 6.40 -9.28
C ILE A 256 7.31 7.47 -8.26
N TRP A 257 6.79 7.03 -7.12
CA TRP A 257 6.49 7.89 -5.99
C TRP A 257 7.14 7.34 -4.73
N GLY A 258 7.57 8.25 -3.87
CA GLY A 258 7.97 7.96 -2.50
C GLY A 258 7.25 8.92 -1.56
N GLY A 259 6.77 8.42 -0.44
CA GLY A 259 5.97 9.22 0.50
C GLY A 259 5.96 8.62 1.90
N GLY A 260 5.33 9.33 2.82
CA GLY A 260 5.18 8.91 4.21
C GLY A 260 4.06 9.64 4.94
N GLY A 261 3.50 8.97 5.95
CA GLY A 261 2.52 9.55 6.86
C GLY A 261 3.16 10.64 7.71
N ILE A 262 2.58 11.84 7.68
CA ILE A 262 2.96 12.95 8.55
C ILE A 262 2.00 12.97 9.73
N THR A 263 2.55 12.92 10.93
CA THR A 263 1.87 13.09 12.21
C THR A 263 2.41 14.33 12.92
N LYS A 264 1.88 14.65 14.11
CA LYS A 264 2.24 15.84 14.91
C LYS A 264 3.75 15.94 15.19
#